data_AF-A0A1B1B4D9-F1
#
_entry.id   AF-A0A1B1B4D9-F1
#
_cell.length_a   1.000
_cell.length_b   1.000
_cell.length_c   1.000
_cell.angle_alpha   90.00
_cell.angle_beta   90.00
_cell.angle_gamma   90.00
#
_symmetry.space_group_name_H-M   'P 1'
#
loop_
_entity.id
_entity.type
_entity.pdbx_description
1 polymer ?
#
loop_
_entity_poly.entity_id
_entity_poly.type
_entity_poly.pdbx_seq_one_letter_code
_entity_poly.pdbx_strand_id
1 'polypeptide(L)'
;MITSHNPPHPSPRQAKGFLVTISLPMSLPASRLQQHDVFAVLEQVDLPFTVADVTQHPDLEERLVIALQGTSVPITLQANEPVRPISMPRHIDMKCQLCDASTTTDIDLVAHGEPKTWVCNRH
;
A
#
# COMPACT_ATOMS: atom_id res chain seq x y z
N MET A 1 -0.45 -34.05 28.26
CA MET A 1 -0.87 -33.25 27.09
C MET A 1 0.09 -32.08 27.00
N ILE A 2 0.99 -32.07 26.02
CA ILE A 2 2.06 -31.07 25.87
C ILE A 2 1.59 -30.06 24.81
N THR A 3 1.42 -28.81 25.20
CA THR A 3 1.05 -27.70 24.32
C THR A 3 2.30 -27.21 23.56
N SER A 4 2.37 -27.53 22.28
CA SER A 4 3.38 -27.01 21.35
C SER A 4 3.24 -25.51 21.22
N HIS A 5 4.19 -24.75 21.77
CA HIS A 5 4.34 -23.32 21.51
C HIS A 5 4.88 -23.15 20.08
N ASN A 6 4.07 -22.59 19.19
CA ASN A 6 4.57 -22.12 17.90
C ASN A 6 5.58 -20.99 18.13
N PRO A 7 6.75 -21.00 17.48
CA PRO A 7 7.70 -19.89 17.57
C PRO A 7 7.11 -18.64 16.90
N PRO A 8 7.49 -17.43 17.35
CA PRO A 8 7.07 -16.20 16.69
C PRO A 8 7.61 -16.19 15.26
N HIS A 9 6.71 -15.93 14.31
CA HIS A 9 7.05 -15.62 12.93
C HIS A 9 8.12 -14.50 12.89
N PRO A 10 9.14 -14.56 12.02
CA PRO A 10 10.12 -13.49 11.90
C PRO A 10 9.42 -12.18 11.53
N SER A 11 9.64 -11.15 12.34
CA SER A 11 9.17 -9.79 12.06
C SER A 11 9.61 -9.33 10.67
N PRO A 12 8.79 -8.52 9.98
CA PRO A 12 9.17 -7.93 8.70
C PRO A 12 10.51 -7.21 8.86
N ARG A 13 11.33 -7.26 7.80
CA ARG A 13 12.67 -6.66 7.75
C ARG A 13 12.56 -5.15 7.96
N GLN A 14 12.52 -4.70 9.21
CA GLN A 14 12.49 -3.29 9.54
C GLN A 14 13.83 -2.67 9.18
N ALA A 15 13.79 -1.59 8.39
CA ALA A 15 14.94 -0.74 8.12
C ALA A 15 15.57 -0.29 9.46
N LYS A 16 16.87 -0.56 9.65
CA LYS A 16 17.61 -0.05 10.81
C LYS A 16 17.88 1.45 10.61
N GLY A 17 17.10 2.30 11.28
CA GLY A 17 17.25 3.76 11.22
C GLY A 17 15.96 4.49 11.56
N PHE A 18 15.92 5.80 11.29
CA PHE A 18 14.74 6.64 11.44
C PHE A 18 14.13 6.95 10.07
N LEU A 19 12.82 6.76 9.96
CA LEU A 19 12.04 6.99 8.76
C LEU A 19 11.12 8.20 8.96
N VAL A 20 11.25 9.20 8.09
CA VAL A 20 10.29 10.31 8.02
C VAL A 20 9.24 9.99 6.98
N THR A 21 7.99 10.04 7.40
CA THR A 21 6.83 9.82 6.53
C THR A 21 5.91 11.02 6.54
N ILE A 22 5.04 11.10 5.53
CA ILE A 22 3.93 12.05 5.48
C ILE A 22 2.64 11.25 5.46
N SER A 23 1.70 11.56 6.35
CA SER A 23 0.40 10.92 6.40
C SER A 23 -0.33 11.06 5.07
N LEU A 24 -1.01 9.98 4.64
CA LEU A 24 -1.86 10.07 3.45
C LEU A 24 -3.13 10.87 3.74
N PRO A 25 -3.67 11.58 2.74
CA PRO A 25 -5.00 12.16 2.83
C PRO A 25 -6.06 11.06 3.04
N MET A 26 -7.22 11.45 3.56
CA MET A 26 -8.35 10.54 3.81
C MET A 26 -8.90 9.89 2.55
N SER A 27 -8.73 10.53 1.38
CA SER A 27 -9.06 9.99 0.08
C SER A 27 -7.90 10.20 -0.89
N LEU A 28 -7.76 9.26 -1.83
CA LEU A 28 -6.74 9.28 -2.87
C LEU A 28 -7.40 9.02 -4.23
N PRO A 29 -6.80 9.47 -5.34
CA PRO A 29 -7.30 9.10 -6.65
C PRO A 29 -7.08 7.60 -6.89
N ALA A 30 -8.03 6.94 -7.56
CA ALA A 30 -7.99 5.50 -7.85
C ALA A 30 -6.73 5.07 -8.62
N SER A 31 -6.10 5.97 -9.38
CA SER A 31 -4.80 5.76 -10.04
C SER A 31 -3.63 5.43 -9.11
N ARG A 32 -3.77 5.64 -7.79
CA ARG A 32 -2.76 5.22 -6.82
C ARG A 32 -2.89 3.78 -6.36
N LEU A 33 -4.01 3.12 -6.68
CA LEU A 33 -4.24 1.73 -6.31
C LEU A 33 -3.26 0.82 -7.03
N GLN A 34 -2.76 -0.17 -6.30
CA GLN A 34 -1.91 -1.24 -6.80
C GLN A 34 -2.44 -2.58 -6.32
N GLN A 35 -1.92 -3.64 -6.91
CA GLN A 35 -2.20 -5.00 -6.49
C GLN A 35 -2.02 -5.16 -4.97
N HIS A 36 -2.96 -5.85 -4.33
CA HIS A 36 -3.06 -6.09 -2.88
C HIS A 36 -3.51 -4.89 -2.03
N ASP A 37 -3.79 -3.73 -2.63
CA ASP A 37 -4.41 -2.63 -1.89
C ASP A 37 -5.82 -2.99 -1.44
N VAL A 38 -6.20 -2.47 -0.27
CA VAL A 38 -7.56 -2.53 0.24
C VAL A 38 -8.12 -1.11 0.28
N PHE A 39 -9.27 -0.90 -0.34
CA PHE A 39 -9.93 0.40 -0.40
C PHE A 39 -11.44 0.27 -0.27
N ALA A 40 -12.12 1.37 0.01
CA ALA A 40 -13.56 1.48 -0.12
C ALA A 40 -13.90 2.65 -1.05
N VAL A 41 -15.00 2.50 -1.78
CA VAL A 41 -15.57 3.60 -2.55
C VAL A 41 -16.31 4.51 -1.57
N LEU A 42 -16.25 5.84 -1.74
CA LEU A 42 -16.80 6.79 -0.77
C LEU A 42 -18.32 6.62 -0.52
N GLU A 43 -19.04 6.11 -1.51
CA GLU A 43 -20.49 5.86 -1.42
C GLU A 43 -20.82 4.54 -0.70
N GLN A 44 -19.84 3.65 -0.54
CA GLN A 44 -19.99 2.29 0.01
C GLN A 44 -18.88 2.00 1.03
N VAL A 45 -18.72 2.89 2.01
CA VAL A 45 -17.60 2.85 2.97
C VAL A 45 -17.54 1.54 3.76
N ASP A 46 -18.67 0.87 3.95
CA ASP A 46 -18.78 -0.37 4.73
C ASP A 46 -18.33 -1.63 3.97
N LEU A 47 -18.06 -1.53 2.67
CA LEU A 47 -17.66 -2.67 1.83
C LEU A 47 -16.22 -2.48 1.31
N PRO A 48 -15.21 -2.99 2.03
CA PRO A 48 -13.84 -2.94 1.56
C PRO A 48 -13.63 -3.90 0.39
N PHE A 49 -12.90 -3.43 -0.62
CA PHE A 49 -12.48 -4.20 -1.78
C PHE A 49 -10.98 -4.40 -1.76
N THR A 50 -10.53 -5.61 -2.08
CA THR A 50 -9.09 -5.93 -2.22
C THR A 50 -8.74 -6.03 -3.70
N VAL A 51 -7.72 -5.29 -4.12
CA VAL A 51 -7.27 -5.22 -5.51
C VAL A 51 -6.50 -6.49 -5.88
N ALA A 52 -6.97 -7.18 -6.92
CA ALA A 52 -6.26 -8.29 -7.55
C ALA A 52 -5.36 -7.81 -8.70
N ASP A 53 -5.81 -6.83 -9.48
CA ASP A 53 -5.03 -6.21 -10.56
C ASP A 53 -5.62 -4.84 -10.95
N VAL A 54 -4.81 -3.98 -11.54
CA VAL A 54 -5.21 -2.66 -12.06
C VAL A 54 -4.69 -2.48 -13.47
N THR A 55 -5.60 -2.26 -14.41
CA THR A 55 -5.26 -2.02 -15.82
C THR A 55 -5.94 -0.76 -16.33
N GLN A 56 -5.33 -0.11 -17.32
CA GLN A 56 -5.97 1.01 -18.00
C GLN A 56 -7.05 0.47 -18.96
N HIS A 57 -8.21 1.14 -18.99
CA HIS A 57 -9.28 0.76 -19.91
C HIS A 57 -8.81 0.98 -21.36
N PRO A 58 -8.99 0.01 -22.28
CA PRO A 58 -8.43 0.08 -23.64
C PRO A 58 -9.01 1.22 -24.47
N ASP A 59 -10.32 1.49 -24.33
CA ASP A 59 -11.05 2.44 -25.19
C ASP A 59 -11.46 3.74 -24.49
N LEU A 60 -11.28 3.83 -23.17
CA LEU A 60 -11.76 4.95 -22.38
C LEU A 60 -10.57 5.59 -21.68
N GLU A 61 -10.15 6.73 -22.19
CA GLU A 61 -9.11 7.53 -21.56
C GLU A 61 -9.49 7.83 -20.11
N GLU A 62 -8.47 7.84 -19.23
CA GLU A 62 -8.62 8.13 -17.81
C GLU A 62 -9.51 7.16 -17.02
N ARG A 63 -9.83 5.98 -17.55
CA ARG A 63 -10.52 4.92 -16.79
C ARG A 63 -9.61 3.75 -16.48
N LEU A 64 -9.83 3.18 -15.30
CA LEU A 64 -9.12 2.02 -14.79
C LEU A 64 -10.10 0.86 -14.65
N VAL A 65 -9.69 -0.31 -15.11
CA VAL A 65 -10.35 -1.59 -14.85
C VAL A 65 -9.63 -2.25 -13.69
N ILE A 66 -10.35 -2.41 -12.58
CA ILE A 66 -9.82 -2.94 -11.33
C ILE A 66 -10.42 -4.32 -11.10
N ALA A 67 -9.60 -5.36 -11.22
CA ALA A 67 -9.98 -6.70 -10.81
C ALA A 67 -9.91 -6.79 -9.28
N LEU A 68 -10.92 -7.39 -8.66
CA LEU A 68 -11.00 -7.51 -7.20
C LEU A 68 -10.80 -8.97 -6.79
N GLN A 69 -10.19 -9.20 -5.63
CA GLN A 69 -10.08 -10.54 -5.07
C GLN A 69 -11.46 -11.05 -4.65
N GLY A 70 -11.75 -12.31 -5.00
CA GLY A 70 -13.00 -12.95 -4.63
C GLY A 70 -14.21 -12.56 -5.49
N THR A 71 -14.05 -11.71 -6.51
CA THR A 71 -15.10 -11.41 -7.49
C THR A 71 -14.63 -11.79 -8.89
N SER A 72 -15.57 -12.23 -9.73
CA SER A 72 -15.32 -12.46 -11.17
C SER A 72 -15.58 -11.21 -12.01
N VAL A 73 -16.25 -10.21 -11.44
CA VAL A 73 -16.63 -8.98 -12.12
C VAL A 73 -15.67 -7.88 -11.67
N PRO A 74 -14.85 -7.32 -12.58
CA PRO A 74 -14.04 -6.15 -12.28
C PRO A 74 -14.93 -4.92 -12.16
N ILE A 75 -14.43 -3.90 -11.48
CA ILE A 75 -15.06 -2.57 -11.44
C ILE A 75 -14.30 -1.61 -12.33
N THR A 76 -14.98 -0.57 -12.81
CA THR A 76 -14.36 0.50 -13.59
C THR A 76 -14.47 1.81 -12.82
N LEU A 77 -13.34 2.44 -12.53
CA LEU A 77 -13.26 3.75 -11.87
C LEU A 77 -12.59 4.77 -12.78
N GLN A 78 -12.88 6.06 -12.60
CA GLN A 78 -12.04 7.10 -13.19
C GLN A 78 -10.69 7.17 -12.46
N ALA A 79 -9.61 7.47 -13.17
CA ALA A 79 -8.26 7.51 -12.61
C ALA A 79 -8.12 8.55 -11.48
N ASN A 80 -8.89 9.63 -11.53
CA ASN A 80 -8.98 10.68 -10.52
C ASN A 80 -10.12 10.47 -9.50
N GLU A 81 -10.90 9.39 -9.65
CA GLU A 81 -12.03 9.11 -8.77
C GLU A 81 -11.55 8.90 -7.34
N PRO A 82 -12.12 9.58 -6.34
CA PRO A 82 -11.64 9.50 -4.97
C PRO A 82 -12.05 8.17 -4.34
N VAL A 83 -11.05 7.43 -3.83
CA VAL A 83 -11.22 6.21 -3.04
C VAL A 83 -10.69 6.42 -1.64
N ARG A 84 -11.26 5.72 -0.66
CA ARG A 84 -10.75 5.69 0.72
C ARG A 84 -9.77 4.54 0.86
N PRO A 85 -8.46 4.79 1.07
CA PRO A 85 -7.52 3.71 1.30
C PRO A 85 -7.73 3.13 2.72
N ILE A 86 -7.67 1.81 2.83
CA ILE A 86 -7.79 1.07 4.09
C ILE A 86 -6.45 0.40 4.43
N SER A 87 -5.80 -0.19 3.42
CA SER A 87 -4.44 -0.73 3.51
C SER A 87 -3.75 -0.56 2.16
N MET A 88 -2.50 -0.10 2.17
CA MET A 88 -1.69 0.07 0.95
C MET A 88 -0.28 -0.45 1.20
N PRO A 89 -0.07 -1.78 1.18
CA PRO A 89 1.23 -2.38 1.42
C PRO A 89 2.20 -2.06 0.28
N ARG A 90 3.40 -1.58 0.61
CA ARG A 90 4.46 -1.29 -0.35
C ARG A 90 5.77 -1.90 0.09
N HIS A 91 6.52 -2.40 -0.90
CA HIS A 91 7.92 -2.74 -0.78
C HIS A 91 8.74 -1.56 -1.31
N ILE A 92 9.51 -0.90 -0.45
CA ILE A 92 10.18 0.36 -0.78
C ILE A 92 11.68 0.23 -0.56
N ASP A 93 12.45 0.51 -1.62
CA ASP A 93 13.87 0.72 -1.56
C ASP A 93 14.18 2.17 -1.18
N MET A 94 15.02 2.35 -0.17
CA MET A 94 15.40 3.65 0.35
C MET A 94 16.91 3.78 0.45
N LYS A 95 17.39 5.00 0.26
CA LYS A 95 18.79 5.37 0.50
C LYS A 95 18.89 6.34 1.67
N CYS A 96 19.91 6.15 2.49
CA CYS A 96 20.21 7.04 3.59
C CYS A 96 20.63 8.41 3.02
N GLN A 97 19.94 9.48 3.42
CA GLN A 97 20.25 10.83 2.94
C GLN A 97 21.67 11.33 3.26
N LEU A 98 22.37 10.69 4.21
CA LEU A 98 23.67 11.16 4.69
C LEU A 98 24.85 10.34 4.16
N CYS A 99 24.65 9.08 3.78
CA CYS A 99 25.74 8.18 3.40
C CYS A 99 25.43 7.23 2.24
N ASP A 100 24.28 7.39 1.58
CA ASP A 100 23.84 6.58 0.43
C ASP A 100 23.73 5.06 0.66
N ALA A 101 23.87 4.60 1.91
CA ALA A 101 23.57 3.22 2.28
C ALA A 101 22.12 2.91 1.89
N SER A 102 21.86 1.71 1.35
CA SER A 102 20.52 1.29 0.94
C SER A 102 19.88 0.37 1.97
N THR A 103 18.56 0.41 2.06
CA THR A 103 17.73 -0.59 2.75
C THR A 103 16.47 -0.81 1.96
N THR A 104 15.81 -1.92 2.24
CA THR A 104 14.48 -2.22 1.74
C THR A 104 13.57 -2.50 2.92
N THR A 105 12.33 -1.99 2.87
CA THR A 105 11.34 -2.20 3.92
C THR A 105 9.96 -2.41 3.34
N ASP A 106 9.19 -3.25 4.02
CA ASP A 106 7.75 -3.35 3.81
C ASP A 106 7.07 -2.31 4.70
N ILE A 107 6.10 -1.59 4.16
CA ILE A 107 5.35 -0.56 4.88
C ILE A 107 3.92 -0.52 4.37
N ASP A 108 2.95 -0.52 5.29
CA ASP A 108 1.59 -0.09 4.95
C ASP A 108 1.52 1.43 5.00
N LEU A 109 1.31 2.04 3.84
CA LEU A 109 1.26 3.48 3.73
C LEU A 109 0.13 4.08 4.59
N VAL A 110 -1.03 3.42 4.68
CA VAL A 110 -2.17 3.97 5.43
C VAL A 110 -1.85 4.07 6.92
N ALA A 111 -1.18 3.05 7.47
CA ALA A 111 -0.81 3.01 8.88
C ALA A 111 0.41 3.88 9.22
N HIS A 112 1.36 4.03 8.30
CA HIS A 112 2.67 4.61 8.60
C HIS A 112 3.01 5.87 7.80
N GLY A 113 2.19 6.26 6.83
CA GLY A 113 2.45 7.37 5.91
C GLY A 113 3.34 6.98 4.73
N GLU A 114 3.45 7.90 3.79
CA GLU A 114 4.32 7.78 2.62
C GLU A 114 5.76 8.17 2.97
N PRO A 115 6.74 7.27 2.80
CA PRO A 115 8.15 7.56 3.05
C PRO A 115 8.67 8.74 2.23
N LYS A 116 9.37 9.67 2.89
CA LYS A 116 10.05 10.78 2.22
C LYS A 116 11.56 10.73 2.38
N THR A 117 12.03 10.40 3.58
CA THR A 117 13.47 10.30 3.84
C THR A 117 13.75 9.24 4.90
N TRP A 118 14.92 8.63 4.79
CA TRP A 118 15.43 7.68 5.75
C TRP A 118 16.86 8.06 6.14
N VAL A 119 17.18 7.94 7.43
CA VAL A 119 18.52 8.07 7.99
C VAL A 119 18.88 6.77 8.67
N CYS A 120 19.99 6.15 8.26
CA CYS A 120 20.43 4.89 8.85
C CYS A 120 20.98 5.12 10.27
N ASN A 121 21.05 4.06 11.07
CA ASN A 121 21.51 4.11 12.46
C ASN A 121 23.02 4.41 12.66
N ARG A 122 23.73 4.85 11.62
CA ARG A 122 25.13 5.29 11.70
C ARG A 122 25.25 6.79 11.96
N HIS A 123 24.13 7.51 11.97
CA HIS A 123 23.99 8.95 12.13
C HIS A 123 22.80 9.25 13.05
#